data_AF-A0A7Z9KUG1-F1
#
_entry.id   AF-A0A7Z9KUG1-F1
#
_cell.length_a   1.000
_cell.length_b   1.000
_cell.length_c   1.000
_cell.angle_alpha   90.00
_cell.angle_beta   90.00
_cell.angle_gamma   90.00
#
_symmetry.space_group_name_H-M   'P 1'
#
loop_
_entity.id
_entity.type
_entity.pdbx_description
1 polymer ?
#
loop_
_entity_poly.entity_id
_entity_poly.type
_entity_poly.pdbx_seq_one_letter_code
_entity_poly.pdbx_strand_id
1 'polypeptide(L)'
;RHLGFLKTLEKSDIQASGICGTSSGALCSSLWAAGMTADQAAELLSARRPSSYLRFRWAFWQGAFSTAPMIDLLRQHLPATFDELPLPFAVGVRNQDGKHELISSGDLPAAVAASCAVPGLFAPVHIDGHRYQDGGTVDRFGLESWRQKRGKRPTLLHCVERSLGKPNQSPDDDVVVVNTPRSGAMLWSLGDFEGQYLEAQKLTQEVLADS
;
A
#
# COMPACT_ATOMS: atom_id res chain seq x y z
N ARG A 1 4.84 4.42 8.47
CA ARG A 1 4.64 3.06 9.02
C ARG A 1 5.06 1.97 8.05
N HIS A 2 4.39 1.76 6.90
CA HIS A 2 4.81 0.74 5.92
C HIS A 2 6.28 0.86 5.49
N LEU A 3 6.76 2.08 5.25
CA LEU A 3 8.18 2.32 4.95
C LEU A 3 9.11 1.91 6.10
N GLY A 4 8.71 2.10 7.35
CA GLY A 4 9.53 1.67 8.50
C GLY A 4 9.60 0.14 8.60
N PHE A 5 8.50 -0.55 8.30
CA PHE A 5 8.50 -2.00 8.16
C PHE A 5 9.45 -2.47 7.03
N LEU A 6 9.34 -1.87 5.84
CA LEU A 6 10.22 -2.18 4.70
C LEU A 6 11.69 -1.88 5.03
N LYS A 7 11.98 -0.81 5.77
CA LYS A 7 13.34 -0.46 6.19
C LYS A 7 13.99 -1.54 7.05
N THR A 8 13.21 -2.18 7.93
CA THR A 8 13.71 -3.30 8.73
C THR A 8 13.92 -4.54 7.84
N LEU A 9 13.04 -4.79 6.86
CA LEU A 9 13.23 -5.89 5.92
C LEU A 9 14.50 -5.72 5.07
N GLU A 10 14.82 -4.52 4.61
CA GLU A 10 16.07 -4.21 3.88
C GLU A 10 17.33 -4.57 4.68
N LYS A 11 17.26 -4.50 6.01
CA LYS A 11 18.38 -4.81 6.93
C LYS A 11 18.39 -6.27 7.37
N SER A 12 17.37 -7.04 7.02
CA SER A 12 17.23 -8.45 7.39
C SER A 12 17.75 -9.35 6.28
N ASP A 13 18.02 -10.62 6.61
CA ASP A 13 18.36 -11.64 5.61
C ASP A 13 17.14 -12.17 4.83
N ILE A 14 15.94 -11.60 5.05
CA ILE A 14 14.70 -12.04 4.44
C ILE A 14 14.59 -11.53 3.00
N GLN A 15 14.64 -12.46 2.05
CA GLN A 15 14.43 -12.18 0.64
C GLN A 15 12.96 -12.39 0.24
N ALA A 16 12.25 -11.30 -0.04
CA ALA A 16 10.87 -11.38 -0.49
C ALA A 16 10.78 -12.04 -1.87
N SER A 17 10.00 -13.12 -2.00
CA SER A 17 9.73 -13.75 -3.30
C SER A 17 8.57 -13.11 -4.07
N GLY A 18 7.89 -12.14 -3.47
CA GLY A 18 6.78 -11.41 -4.03
C GLY A 18 6.11 -10.53 -2.97
N ILE A 19 5.41 -9.49 -3.40
CA ILE A 19 4.73 -8.55 -2.50
C ILE A 19 3.34 -8.25 -3.04
N CYS A 20 2.37 -8.13 -2.13
CA CYS A 20 1.13 -7.44 -2.43
C CYS A 20 0.89 -6.31 -1.43
N GLY A 21 0.24 -5.25 -1.88
CA GLY A 21 -0.12 -4.13 -1.02
C GLY A 21 -1.49 -3.55 -1.38
N THR A 22 -2.14 -2.94 -0.40
CA THR A 22 -3.43 -2.27 -0.55
C THR A 22 -3.36 -0.86 0.03
N SER A 23 -3.92 0.13 -0.68
CA SER A 23 -3.93 1.55 -0.29
C SER A 23 -2.52 2.08 -0.02
N SER A 24 -2.28 2.72 1.13
CA SER A 24 -0.94 3.18 1.52
C SER A 24 0.13 2.07 1.52
N GLY A 25 -0.28 0.80 1.71
CA GLY A 25 0.60 -0.35 1.57
C GLY A 25 1.05 -0.54 0.13
N ALA A 26 0.13 -0.45 -0.84
CA ALA A 26 0.45 -0.50 -2.28
C ALA A 26 1.36 0.65 -2.70
N LEU A 27 1.07 1.87 -2.21
CA LEU A 27 1.89 3.05 -2.49
C LEU A 27 3.35 2.86 -2.01
N CYS A 28 3.54 2.47 -0.74
CA CYS A 28 4.88 2.28 -0.19
C CYS A 28 5.61 1.09 -0.84
N SER A 29 4.92 -0.03 -0.99
CA SER A 29 5.52 -1.26 -1.54
C SER A 29 5.78 -1.20 -3.03
N SER A 30 5.03 -0.42 -3.81
CA SER A 30 5.32 -0.24 -5.24
C SER A 30 6.64 0.50 -5.49
N LEU A 31 6.91 1.56 -4.73
CA LEU A 31 8.18 2.28 -4.79
C LEU A 31 9.36 1.38 -4.40
N TRP A 32 9.16 0.59 -3.35
CA TRP A 32 10.16 -0.38 -2.90
C TRP A 32 10.38 -1.51 -3.92
N ALA A 33 9.30 -2.07 -4.47
CA ALA A 33 9.35 -3.09 -5.52
C ALA A 33 10.02 -2.56 -6.79
N ALA A 34 9.92 -1.26 -7.08
CA ALA A 34 10.63 -0.60 -8.18
C ALA A 34 12.13 -0.35 -7.90
N GLY A 35 12.62 -0.76 -6.73
CA GLY A 35 14.05 -0.68 -6.36
C GLY A 35 14.42 0.55 -5.53
N MET A 36 13.47 1.38 -5.10
CA MET A 36 13.78 2.45 -4.15
C MET A 36 14.03 1.89 -2.75
N THR A 37 14.96 2.49 -2.03
CA THR A 37 15.08 2.22 -0.59
C THR A 37 13.90 2.83 0.17
N ALA A 38 13.59 2.27 1.34
CA ALA A 38 12.56 2.78 2.23
C ALA A 38 12.80 4.24 2.63
N ASP A 39 14.07 4.66 2.75
CA ASP A 39 14.44 6.05 3.02
C ASP A 39 14.17 6.97 1.82
N GLN A 40 14.51 6.53 0.59
CA GLN A 40 14.20 7.28 -0.63
C GLN A 40 12.69 7.45 -0.82
N ALA A 41 11.92 6.37 -0.62
CA ALA A 41 10.47 6.42 -0.69
C ALA A 41 9.87 7.28 0.44
N ALA A 42 10.48 7.28 1.64
CA ALA A 42 10.08 8.16 2.74
C ALA A 42 10.32 9.62 2.43
N GLU A 43 11.49 9.96 1.89
CA GLU A 43 11.83 11.30 1.46
C GLU A 43 10.86 11.80 0.37
N LEU A 44 10.62 10.99 -0.66
CA LEU A 44 9.69 11.32 -1.74
C LEU A 44 8.26 11.60 -1.22
N LEU A 45 7.74 10.71 -0.38
CA LEU A 45 6.37 10.81 0.13
C LEU A 45 6.21 11.89 1.21
N SER A 46 7.28 12.27 1.91
CA SER A 46 7.27 13.35 2.91
C SER A 46 7.64 14.73 2.36
N ALA A 47 8.28 14.80 1.19
CA ALA A 47 8.71 16.05 0.54
C ALA A 47 7.56 17.01 0.21
N ARG A 48 6.33 16.50 0.08
CA ARG A 48 5.14 17.32 -0.17
C ARG A 48 4.02 16.95 0.78
N ARG A 49 3.19 17.94 1.12
CA ARG A 49 1.96 17.68 1.88
C ARG A 49 1.03 16.75 1.09
N PRO A 50 0.32 15.82 1.74
CA PRO A 50 -0.62 14.93 1.05
C PRO A 50 -1.68 15.68 0.23
N SER A 51 -2.08 16.88 0.68
CA SER A 51 -3.01 17.75 -0.04
C SER A 51 -2.52 18.23 -1.42
N SER A 52 -1.21 18.24 -1.66
CA SER A 52 -0.66 18.64 -2.97
C SER A 52 -0.97 17.64 -4.08
N TYR A 53 -1.34 16.40 -3.72
CA TYR A 53 -1.77 15.37 -4.67
C TYR A 53 -3.27 15.40 -4.95
N LEU A 54 -3.99 16.37 -4.38
CA LEU A 54 -5.43 16.53 -4.57
C LEU A 54 -5.73 17.57 -5.63
N ARG A 55 -6.56 17.19 -6.61
CA ARG A 55 -7.22 18.16 -7.49
C ARG A 55 -8.72 18.11 -7.25
N PHE A 56 -9.28 19.21 -6.73
CA PHE A 56 -10.71 19.33 -6.46
C PHE A 56 -11.52 19.17 -7.75
N ARG A 57 -12.64 18.45 -7.66
CA ARG A 57 -13.62 18.28 -8.74
C ARG A 57 -15.01 18.63 -8.21
N TRP A 58 -15.76 19.42 -8.97
CA TRP A 58 -17.14 19.82 -8.62
C TRP A 58 -18.16 18.64 -8.66
N ALA A 59 -17.73 17.46 -9.11
CA ALA A 59 -18.56 16.27 -9.24
C ALA A 59 -18.52 15.39 -7.98
N PHE A 60 -18.96 15.92 -6.84
CA PHE A 60 -18.90 15.22 -5.54
C PHE A 60 -19.60 13.84 -5.54
N TRP A 61 -20.65 13.66 -6.35
CA TRP A 61 -21.34 12.36 -6.55
C TRP A 61 -20.43 11.27 -7.13
N GLN A 62 -19.30 11.65 -7.74
CA GLN A 62 -18.31 10.74 -8.31
C GLN A 62 -16.95 10.81 -7.58
N GLY A 63 -16.85 11.53 -6.46
CA GLY A 63 -15.61 11.76 -5.69
C GLY A 63 -15.11 13.21 -5.78
N ALA A 64 -14.83 13.82 -4.63
CA ALA A 64 -14.46 15.24 -4.52
C ALA A 64 -13.04 15.54 -5.06
N PHE A 65 -12.16 14.55 -5.15
CA PHE A 65 -10.77 14.70 -5.57
C PHE A 65 -10.37 13.75 -6.70
N SER A 66 -9.55 14.22 -7.63
CA SER A 66 -8.94 13.42 -8.70
C SER A 66 -7.67 12.72 -8.20
N THR A 67 -7.46 11.46 -8.58
CA THR A 67 -6.19 10.73 -8.39
C THR A 67 -5.14 11.04 -9.46
N ALA A 68 -5.50 11.77 -10.52
CA ALA A 68 -4.57 12.14 -11.60
C ALA A 68 -3.21 12.72 -11.12
N PRO A 69 -3.13 13.65 -10.15
CA PRO A 69 -1.83 14.15 -9.69
C PRO A 69 -0.96 13.07 -9.03
N MET A 70 -1.59 12.08 -8.39
CA MET A 70 -0.89 10.92 -7.84
C MET A 70 -0.38 10.02 -8.98
N ILE A 71 -1.17 9.78 -10.02
CA ILE A 71 -0.72 9.04 -11.20
C ILE A 71 0.48 9.72 -11.85
N ASP A 72 0.43 11.05 -12.01
CA ASP A 72 1.51 11.83 -12.61
C ASP A 72 2.80 11.78 -11.77
N LEU A 73 2.68 11.80 -10.44
CA LEU A 73 3.82 11.57 -9.55
C LEU A 73 4.38 10.16 -9.73
N LEU A 74 3.52 9.14 -9.67
CA LEU A 74 3.93 7.75 -9.73
C LEU A 74 4.60 7.41 -11.06
N ARG A 75 4.16 8.00 -12.18
CA ARG A 75 4.82 7.85 -13.50
C ARG A 75 6.25 8.38 -13.55
N GLN A 76 6.64 9.28 -12.65
CA GLN A 76 8.01 9.79 -12.57
C GLN A 76 8.95 8.84 -11.80
N HIS A 77 8.37 7.87 -11.08
CA HIS A 77 9.06 7.13 -10.02
C HIS A 77 8.87 5.61 -10.11
N LEU A 78 7.86 5.15 -10.84
CA LEU A 78 7.57 3.74 -11.09
C LEU A 78 7.73 3.41 -12.58
N PRO A 79 8.06 2.16 -12.91
CA PRO A 79 7.92 1.66 -14.27
C PRO A 79 6.51 1.80 -14.81
N ALA A 80 6.34 1.77 -16.13
CA ALA A 80 5.03 1.90 -16.75
C ALA A 80 4.14 0.69 -16.42
N THR A 81 4.74 -0.49 -16.32
CA THR A 81 4.01 -1.75 -16.13
C THR A 81 4.60 -2.62 -15.02
N PHE A 82 3.78 -3.56 -14.52
CA PHE A 82 4.21 -4.53 -13.51
C PHE A 82 5.33 -5.46 -13.99
N ASP A 83 5.39 -5.75 -15.30
CA ASP A 83 6.36 -6.69 -15.88
C ASP A 83 7.81 -6.16 -15.84
N GLU A 84 7.96 -4.85 -15.65
CA GLU A 84 9.24 -4.19 -15.50
C GLU A 84 9.77 -4.22 -14.05
N LEU A 85 8.97 -4.70 -13.09
CA LEU A 85 9.41 -4.83 -11.71
C LEU A 85 10.33 -6.05 -11.54
N PRO A 86 11.42 -5.93 -10.75
CA PRO A 86 12.34 -7.03 -10.47
C PRO A 86 11.71 -8.16 -9.63
N LEU A 87 10.56 -7.90 -8.99
CA LEU A 87 9.87 -8.82 -8.11
C LEU A 87 8.38 -8.90 -8.47
N PRO A 88 7.75 -10.10 -8.38
CA PRO A 88 6.31 -10.25 -8.50
C PRO A 88 5.55 -9.32 -7.53
N PHE A 89 4.79 -8.39 -8.08
CA PHE A 89 4.05 -7.40 -7.33
C PHE A 89 2.55 -7.45 -7.66
N ALA A 90 1.70 -7.21 -6.67
CA ALA A 90 0.27 -7.04 -6.88
C ALA A 90 -0.32 -5.92 -6.02
N VAL A 91 -1.35 -5.27 -6.56
CA VAL A 91 -2.04 -4.16 -5.96
C VAL A 91 -3.48 -4.55 -5.66
N GLY A 92 -3.87 -4.45 -4.39
CA GLY A 92 -5.24 -4.70 -3.93
C GLY A 92 -6.16 -3.54 -4.24
N VAL A 93 -7.26 -3.81 -4.93
CA VAL A 93 -8.27 -2.83 -5.32
C VAL A 93 -9.67 -3.36 -5.03
N ARG A 94 -10.64 -2.45 -4.94
CA ARG A 94 -12.06 -2.79 -4.97
C ARG A 94 -12.55 -2.64 -6.41
N ASN A 95 -13.07 -3.73 -6.98
CA ASN A 95 -13.58 -3.75 -8.35
C ASN A 95 -15.04 -3.28 -8.47
N GLN A 96 -15.59 -3.31 -9.69
CA GLN A 96 -16.96 -2.85 -9.98
C GLN A 96 -18.05 -3.64 -9.25
N ASP A 97 -17.81 -4.93 -8.98
CA ASP A 97 -18.71 -5.79 -8.21
C ASP A 97 -18.61 -5.56 -6.70
N GLY A 98 -17.74 -4.64 -6.28
CA GLY A 98 -17.49 -4.33 -4.88
C GLY A 98 -16.64 -5.38 -4.16
N LYS A 99 -15.95 -6.27 -4.89
CA LYS A 99 -15.07 -7.30 -4.35
C LYS A 99 -13.62 -6.83 -4.32
N HIS A 100 -12.81 -7.43 -3.44
CA HIS A 100 -11.36 -7.25 -3.46
C HIS A 100 -10.75 -8.04 -4.62
N GLU A 101 -9.84 -7.40 -5.35
CA GLU A 101 -9.15 -7.95 -6.51
C GLU A 101 -7.68 -7.56 -6.46
N LEU A 102 -6.79 -8.45 -6.93
CA LEU A 102 -5.36 -8.17 -7.05
C LEU A 102 -4.98 -7.93 -8.52
N ILE A 103 -4.69 -6.68 -8.86
CA ILE A 103 -4.10 -6.30 -10.14
C ILE A 103 -2.60 -6.58 -10.08
N SER A 104 -2.04 -7.26 -11.07
CA SER A 104 -0.61 -7.60 -11.12
C SER A 104 0.00 -7.48 -12.51
N SER A 105 -0.66 -6.76 -13.41
CA SER A 105 -0.28 -6.59 -14.82
C SER A 105 -0.92 -5.30 -15.33
N GLY A 106 -0.40 -4.74 -16.42
CA GLY A 106 -0.89 -3.48 -17.01
C GLY A 106 -0.27 -2.22 -16.39
N ASP A 107 -0.98 -1.09 -16.43
CA ASP A 107 -0.51 0.22 -15.95
C ASP A 107 -0.32 0.22 -14.42
N LEU A 108 0.94 0.15 -13.97
CA LEU A 108 1.32 0.08 -12.57
C LEU A 108 0.99 1.37 -11.80
N PRO A 109 1.39 2.58 -12.26
CA PRO A 109 0.99 3.83 -11.64
C PRO A 109 -0.52 3.99 -11.45
N ALA A 110 -1.31 3.61 -12.47
CA ALA A 110 -2.77 3.68 -12.41
C ALA A 110 -3.33 2.69 -11.39
N ALA A 111 -2.83 1.45 -11.34
CA ALA A 111 -3.26 0.46 -10.36
C ALA A 111 -2.98 0.89 -8.91
N VAL A 112 -1.77 1.41 -8.65
CA VAL A 112 -1.41 1.94 -7.32
C VAL A 112 -2.29 3.13 -6.93
N ALA A 113 -2.56 4.05 -7.86
CA ALA A 113 -3.46 5.17 -7.62
C ALA A 113 -4.92 4.71 -7.40
N ALA A 114 -5.38 3.69 -8.11
CA ALA A 114 -6.71 3.09 -7.92
C ALA A 114 -6.85 2.52 -6.51
N SER A 115 -5.81 1.83 -6.03
CA SER A 115 -5.73 1.29 -4.68
C SER A 115 -5.79 2.36 -3.59
N CYS A 116 -5.42 3.60 -3.89
CA CYS A 116 -5.51 4.74 -2.98
C CYS A 116 -6.79 5.59 -3.16
N ALA A 117 -7.67 5.22 -4.10
CA ALA A 117 -8.86 5.99 -4.44
C ALA A 117 -10.03 5.67 -3.46
N VAL A 118 -9.96 6.25 -2.25
CA VAL A 118 -10.97 6.05 -1.21
C VAL A 118 -12.38 6.44 -1.69
N PRO A 119 -13.37 5.53 -1.67
CA PRO A 119 -14.74 5.82 -2.10
C PRO A 119 -15.34 7.05 -1.41
N GLY A 120 -16.02 7.91 -2.18
CA GLY A 120 -16.61 9.17 -1.70
C GLY A 120 -15.62 10.32 -1.60
N LEU A 121 -14.34 10.05 -1.29
CA LEU A 121 -13.29 11.07 -1.24
C LEU A 121 -12.66 11.29 -2.63
N PHE A 122 -12.30 10.20 -3.30
CA PHE A 122 -11.63 10.23 -4.60
C PHE A 122 -12.50 9.66 -5.71
N ALA A 123 -12.28 10.18 -6.91
CA ALA A 123 -12.86 9.60 -8.11
C ALA A 123 -12.27 8.20 -8.38
N PRO A 124 -13.10 7.23 -8.79
CA PRO A 124 -12.61 5.92 -9.22
C PRO A 124 -11.63 6.04 -10.38
N VAL A 125 -10.63 5.16 -10.39
CA VAL A 125 -9.68 5.05 -11.50
C VAL A 125 -10.21 4.03 -12.50
N HIS A 126 -10.08 4.34 -13.79
CA HIS A 126 -10.46 3.42 -14.85
C HIS A 126 -9.20 2.82 -15.48
N ILE A 127 -9.14 1.49 -15.53
CA ILE A 127 -8.04 0.71 -16.10
C ILE A 127 -8.69 -0.29 -17.03
N ASP A 128 -8.33 -0.26 -18.33
CA ASP A 128 -8.86 -1.15 -19.36
C ASP A 128 -10.41 -1.25 -19.40
N GLY A 129 -11.08 -0.11 -19.20
CA GLY A 129 -12.56 -0.04 -19.17
C GLY A 129 -13.21 -0.48 -17.86
N HIS A 130 -12.45 -1.03 -16.92
CA HIS A 130 -12.90 -1.41 -15.59
C HIS A 130 -12.67 -0.28 -14.58
N ARG A 131 -13.55 -0.18 -13.58
CA ARG A 131 -13.56 0.89 -12.58
C ARG A 131 -13.10 0.33 -11.24
N TYR A 132 -12.08 0.96 -10.67
CA TYR A 132 -11.43 0.53 -9.44
C TYR A 132 -11.37 1.62 -8.38
N GLN A 133 -11.40 1.19 -7.13
CA GLN A 133 -11.31 2.03 -5.93
C GLN A 133 -10.40 1.38 -4.87
N ASP A 134 -10.23 2.06 -3.73
CA ASP A 134 -9.41 1.56 -2.62
C ASP A 134 -9.92 0.21 -2.09
N GLY A 135 -9.07 -0.82 -2.23
CA GLY A 135 -9.35 -2.20 -1.82
C GLY A 135 -9.46 -2.38 -0.31
N GLY A 136 -8.84 -1.51 0.49
CA GLY A 136 -8.82 -1.57 1.95
C GLY A 136 -10.18 -1.32 2.60
N THR A 137 -11.18 -0.91 1.80
CA THR A 137 -12.59 -0.87 2.18
C THR A 137 -13.26 -2.24 2.22
N VAL A 138 -12.68 -3.25 1.54
CA VAL A 138 -13.20 -4.62 1.44
C VAL A 138 -12.26 -5.60 2.14
N ASP A 139 -10.99 -5.62 1.73
CA ASP A 139 -9.93 -6.43 2.34
C ASP A 139 -8.64 -5.60 2.38
N ARG A 140 -8.04 -5.53 3.57
CA ARG A 140 -6.86 -4.72 3.85
C ARG A 140 -5.55 -5.43 3.53
N PHE A 141 -5.59 -6.75 3.49
CA PHE A 141 -4.41 -7.60 3.41
C PHE A 141 -4.30 -8.25 2.03
N GLY A 142 -5.43 -8.67 1.46
CA GLY A 142 -5.43 -9.42 0.21
C GLY A 142 -4.74 -10.77 0.34
N LEU A 143 -4.58 -11.31 1.57
CA LEU A 143 -3.81 -12.52 1.84
C LEU A 143 -4.39 -13.73 1.10
N GLU A 144 -5.71 -13.89 1.16
CA GLU A 144 -6.38 -15.00 0.49
C GLU A 144 -6.26 -14.89 -1.03
N SER A 145 -6.53 -13.70 -1.60
CA SER A 145 -6.32 -13.43 -3.02
C SER A 145 -4.87 -13.67 -3.45
N TRP A 146 -3.89 -13.32 -2.61
CA TRP A 146 -2.47 -13.49 -2.88
C TRP A 146 -2.09 -14.97 -2.89
N ARG A 147 -2.57 -15.74 -1.92
CA ARG A 147 -2.37 -17.19 -1.85
C ARG A 147 -3.03 -17.92 -3.01
N GLN A 148 -4.23 -17.52 -3.42
CA GLN A 148 -4.87 -18.07 -4.63
C GLN A 148 -4.00 -17.85 -5.87
N LYS A 149 -3.32 -16.70 -5.96
CA LYS A 149 -2.48 -16.34 -7.10
C LYS A 149 -1.08 -16.99 -7.07
N ARG A 150 -0.50 -17.17 -5.89
CA ARG A 150 0.94 -17.52 -5.71
C ARG A 150 1.18 -18.84 -4.95
N GLY A 151 0.13 -19.46 -4.43
CA GLY A 151 0.19 -20.58 -3.48
C GLY A 151 0.45 -20.13 -2.05
N LYS A 152 0.22 -21.05 -1.09
CA LYS A 152 0.56 -20.85 0.33
C LYS A 152 2.08 -20.83 0.51
N ARG A 153 2.61 -19.81 1.20
CA ARG A 153 4.03 -19.57 1.48
C ARG A 153 4.18 -18.84 2.82
N PRO A 154 5.32 -18.99 3.51
CA PRO A 154 5.64 -18.15 4.66
C PRO A 154 5.44 -16.67 4.32
N THR A 155 4.68 -15.95 5.13
CA THR A 155 4.21 -14.60 4.83
C THR A 155 4.48 -13.66 5.99
N LEU A 156 5.16 -12.54 5.71
CA LEU A 156 5.21 -11.40 6.61
C LEU A 156 4.04 -10.47 6.28
N LEU A 157 3.18 -10.19 7.25
CA LEU A 157 2.01 -9.32 7.09
C LEU A 157 2.16 -8.06 7.93
N HIS A 158 2.27 -6.90 7.30
CA HIS A 158 2.31 -5.63 8.01
C HIS A 158 0.91 -5.01 8.16
N CYS A 159 0.48 -4.84 9.40
CA CYS A 159 -0.83 -4.34 9.77
C CYS A 159 -0.71 -2.98 10.47
N VAL A 160 -1.38 -1.97 9.92
CA VAL A 160 -1.58 -0.69 10.63
C VAL A 160 -2.92 -0.74 11.37
N GLU A 161 -2.94 -0.53 12.68
CA GLU A 161 -4.15 -0.63 13.48
C GLU A 161 -5.21 0.44 13.15
N ARG A 162 -6.49 0.12 13.42
CA ARG A 162 -7.62 1.07 13.38
C ARG A 162 -7.87 1.63 14.78
N SER A 163 -8.64 2.72 14.85
CA SER A 163 -8.97 3.41 16.11
C SER A 163 -9.76 2.56 17.12
N LEU A 164 -10.42 1.51 16.63
CA LEU A 164 -11.20 0.55 17.40
C LEU A 164 -11.01 -0.83 16.76
N GLY A 165 -10.71 -1.84 17.58
CA GLY A 165 -10.52 -3.23 17.15
C GLY A 165 -9.50 -3.96 18.02
N LYS A 166 -9.57 -5.30 18.05
CA LYS A 166 -8.50 -6.13 18.61
C LYS A 166 -7.28 -6.08 17.67
N PRO A 167 -6.04 -6.21 18.18
CA PRO A 167 -4.86 -6.42 17.34
C PRO A 167 -5.10 -7.59 16.38
N ASN A 168 -4.64 -7.48 15.13
CA ASN A 168 -4.81 -8.57 14.19
C ASN A 168 -3.93 -9.74 14.63
N GLN A 169 -4.57 -10.86 14.94
CA GLN A 169 -3.86 -12.10 15.23
C GLN A 169 -3.37 -12.72 13.93
N SER A 170 -2.34 -13.56 14.04
CA SER A 170 -1.92 -14.34 12.89
C SER A 170 -3.06 -15.23 12.41
N PRO A 171 -3.45 -15.15 11.12
CA PRO A 171 -4.52 -15.98 10.60
C PRO A 171 -4.11 -17.45 10.48
N ASP A 172 -2.80 -17.75 10.39
CA ASP A 172 -2.25 -19.09 10.25
C ASP A 172 -0.80 -19.17 10.78
N ASP A 173 -0.31 -20.36 11.10
CA ASP A 173 1.04 -20.60 11.62
C ASP A 173 2.17 -20.15 10.68
N ASP A 174 1.92 -20.07 9.36
CA ASP A 174 2.88 -19.60 8.35
C ASP A 174 2.87 -18.09 8.14
N VAL A 175 2.08 -17.35 8.92
CA VAL A 175 2.00 -15.90 8.84
C VAL A 175 2.60 -15.27 10.08
N VAL A 176 3.55 -14.36 9.89
CA VAL A 176 4.09 -13.51 10.95
C VAL A 176 3.49 -12.12 10.77
N VAL A 177 2.75 -11.67 11.78
CA VAL A 177 2.05 -10.38 11.72
C VAL A 177 2.82 -9.32 12.47
N VAL A 178 3.24 -8.27 11.76
CA VAL A 178 3.81 -7.07 12.35
C VAL A 178 2.68 -6.05 12.51
N ASN A 179 2.19 -5.88 13.73
CA ASN A 179 1.21 -4.85 14.04
C ASN A 179 1.92 -3.53 14.41
N THR A 180 1.47 -2.43 13.81
CA THR A 180 1.89 -1.07 14.18
C THR A 180 0.68 -0.23 14.54
N PRO A 181 0.79 0.72 15.49
CA PRO A 181 -0.34 1.52 15.92
C PRO A 181 -0.98 2.30 14.78
N ARG A 182 -2.14 2.92 15.06
CA ARG A 182 -2.82 3.78 14.08
C ARG A 182 -1.85 4.82 13.52
N SER A 183 -1.92 5.06 12.21
CA SER A 183 -1.21 6.18 11.61
C SER A 183 -1.86 7.51 11.97
N GLY A 184 -1.05 8.50 12.36
CA GLY A 184 -1.46 9.89 12.53
C GLY A 184 -1.61 10.65 11.21
N ALA A 185 -1.33 9.99 10.07
CA ALA A 185 -1.49 10.60 8.76
C ALA A 185 -2.98 10.86 8.44
N MET A 186 -3.24 12.07 7.97
CA MET A 186 -4.51 12.55 7.46
C MET A 186 -4.29 13.19 6.08
N LEU A 187 -5.39 13.51 5.39
CA LEU A 187 -5.36 14.18 4.10
C LEU A 187 -4.56 15.51 4.09
N TRP A 188 -4.41 16.13 5.26
CA TRP A 188 -3.82 17.47 5.43
C TRP A 188 -2.48 17.46 6.17
N SER A 189 -2.07 16.32 6.74
CA SER A 189 -0.90 16.21 7.61
C SER A 189 -0.38 14.78 7.60
N LEU A 190 0.94 14.60 7.58
CA LEU A 190 1.54 13.27 7.74
C LEU A 190 1.60 12.82 9.23
N GLY A 191 1.14 13.67 10.14
CA GLY A 191 1.33 13.48 11.58
C GLY A 191 2.81 13.52 11.95
N ASP A 192 3.18 12.81 13.01
CA ASP A 192 4.57 12.55 13.37
C ASP A 192 5.17 11.51 12.41
N PHE A 193 5.55 11.93 11.21
CA PHE A 193 6.02 11.00 10.17
C PHE A 193 7.28 10.24 10.62
N GLU A 194 8.26 10.96 11.18
CA GLU A 194 9.54 10.41 11.61
C GLU A 194 9.36 9.45 12.80
N GLY A 195 8.62 9.83 13.83
CA GLY A 195 8.34 8.95 14.96
C GLY A 195 7.57 7.71 14.53
N GLN A 196 6.57 7.83 13.65
CA GLN A 196 5.86 6.67 13.09
C GLN A 196 6.73 5.79 12.18
N TYR A 197 7.79 6.34 11.58
CA TYR A 197 8.75 5.60 10.76
C TYR A 197 9.70 4.79 11.65
N LEU A 198 10.26 5.41 12.69
CA LEU A 198 11.16 4.76 13.65
C LEU A 198 10.43 3.74 14.52
N GLU A 199 9.23 4.05 15.00
CA GLU A 199 8.41 3.13 15.79
C GLU A 199 8.08 1.86 15.00
N ALA A 200 7.75 1.99 13.71
CA ALA A 200 7.49 0.84 12.85
C ALA A 200 8.74 -0.02 12.64
N GLN A 201 9.93 0.59 12.52
CA GLN A 201 11.19 -0.17 12.45
C GLN A 201 11.42 -1.01 13.70
N LYS A 202 11.26 -0.38 14.88
CA LYS A 202 11.44 -1.02 16.19
C LYS A 202 10.49 -2.22 16.36
N LEU A 203 9.19 -2.02 16.14
CA LEU A 203 8.19 -3.09 16.27
C LEU A 203 8.43 -4.24 15.28
N THR A 204 8.87 -3.92 14.06
CA THR A 204 9.23 -4.95 13.07
C THR A 204 10.43 -5.76 13.55
N GLN A 205 11.45 -5.10 14.11
CA GLN A 205 12.66 -5.77 14.60
C GLN A 205 12.36 -6.69 15.78
N GLU A 206 11.48 -6.27 16.71
CA GLU A 206 11.03 -7.09 17.83
C GLU A 206 10.33 -8.37 17.35
N VAL A 207 9.37 -8.24 16.43
CA VAL A 207 8.63 -9.39 15.89
C VAL A 207 9.55 -10.36 15.14
N LEU A 208 10.49 -9.84 14.35
CA LEU A 208 11.44 -10.68 13.60
C LEU A 208 12.50 -11.35 14.47
N ALA A 209 12.79 -10.83 15.66
CA ALA A 209 13.70 -11.47 16.61
C ALA A 209 13.05 -12.68 17.33
N ASP A 210 11.71 -12.67 17.42
CA ASP A 210 10.92 -13.69 18.12
C ASP A 210 10.38 -14.80 17.19
N SER A 211 10.58 -14.68 15.87
CA SER A 211 10.05 -15.57 14.81
C SER A 211 11.12 -16.46 14.20
#